data_AF-A0A3S1JIW5-F1
#
_entry.id   AF-A0A3S1JIW5-F1
#
_cell.length_a   1.000
_cell.length_b   1.000
_cell.length_c   1.000
_cell.angle_alpha   90.00
_cell.angle_beta   90.00
_cell.angle_gamma   90.00
#
_symmetry.space_group_name_H-M   'P 1'
#
loop_
_entity.id
_entity.type
_entity.pdbx_description
1 polymer ?
#
loop_
_entity_poly.entity_id
_entity_poly.type
_entity_poly.pdbx_seq_one_letter_code
_entity_poly.pdbx_strand_id
1 'polypeptide(L)' 'MHKRVKFDFHISFTNGGHLNGEDFRLDIPGDDISDRDLADYIVADMRLLMVGEVRIFNKEIISEAHKRKTE' A
#
# COMPACT_ATOMS: atom_id res chain seq x y z
N MET A 1 6.27 0.20 18.27
CA MET A 1 5.47 1.36 17.81
C MET A 1 4.72 0.91 16.58
N HIS A 2 3.44 1.27 16.42
CA HIS A 2 2.75 0.98 15.17
C HIS A 2 3.25 1.98 14.12
N LYS A 3 3.78 1.46 13.01
CA LYS A 3 4.21 2.25 11.87
C LYS A 3 3.28 1.99 10.71
N ARG A 4 3.12 3.02 9.89
CA ARG A 4 2.38 2.96 8.64
C ARG A 4 3.31 3.35 7.52
N VAL A 5 2.99 2.88 6.34
CA VAL A 5 3.56 3.42 5.11
C VAL A 5 2.47 4.19 4.39
N LYS A 6 2.81 5.39 3.95
CA LYS A 6 2.02 6.23 3.05
C LYS A 6 2.67 6.17 1.67
N PHE A 7 1.91 5.90 0.61
CA PHE A 7 2.47 5.77 -0.73
C PHE A 7 1.37 5.92 -1.79
N ASP A 8 1.81 6.19 -3.02
CA ASP A 8 0.96 6.19 -4.20
C ASP A 8 1.22 4.92 -5.01
N PHE A 9 0.23 4.49 -5.79
CA PHE A 9 0.41 3.34 -6.68
C PHE A 9 -0.33 3.47 -7.99
N HIS A 10 0.23 2.83 -9.02
CA HIS A 10 -0.42 2.60 -10.31
C HIS A 10 -0.40 1.10 -10.62
N ILE A 11 -1.57 0.54 -10.91
CA ILE A 11 -1.73 -0.86 -11.34
C ILE A 11 -2.29 -0.86 -12.76
N SER A 12 -1.57 -1.49 -13.68
CA SER A 12 -2.06 -1.80 -15.03
C SER A 12 -2.57 -3.23 -15.08
N PHE A 13 -3.73 -3.45 -15.70
CA PHE A 13 -4.31 -4.79 -15.85
C PHE A 13 -4.08 -5.36 -17.25
N THR A 14 -3.83 -6.67 -17.35
CA THR A 14 -3.57 -7.35 -18.63
C THR A 14 -4.80 -7.44 -19.51
N ASN A 15 -6.01 -7.30 -18.94
CA ASN A 15 -7.28 -7.19 -19.65
C ASN A 15 -7.66 -5.74 -20.00
N GLY A 16 -6.76 -4.78 -19.79
CA GLY A 16 -6.99 -3.36 -20.04
C GLY A 16 -7.57 -2.62 -18.85
N GLY A 17 -7.33 -1.30 -18.82
CA GLY A 17 -7.66 -0.45 -17.69
C GLY A 17 -6.55 -0.38 -16.64
N HIS A 18 -6.77 0.46 -15.63
CA HIS A 18 -5.80 0.68 -14.55
C HIS A 18 -6.50 1.10 -13.25
N LEU A 19 -5.79 1.00 -12.14
CA LEU A 19 -6.19 1.49 -10.82
C LEU A 19 -5.08 2.37 -10.25
N ASN A 20 -5.46 3.55 -9.76
CA ASN A 20 -4.55 4.47 -9.08
C ASN A 20 -4.98 4.64 -7.61
N GLY A 21 -3.99 4.79 -6.73
CA GLY A 21 -4.19 5.25 -5.36
C GLY A 21 -3.19 6.36 -5.04
N GLU A 22 -3.66 7.36 -4.30
CA GLU A 22 -2.89 8.53 -3.87
C GLU A 22 -2.96 8.67 -2.34
N ASP A 23 -1.83 9.01 -1.71
CA ASP A 23 -1.64 9.11 -0.25
C ASP A 23 -2.19 7.89 0.52
N PHE A 24 -2.13 6.71 -0.10
CA PHE A 24 -2.68 5.47 0.45
C PHE A 24 -1.87 5.02 1.65
N ARG A 25 -2.54 4.50 2.69
CA ARG A 25 -1.89 4.15 3.96
C ARG A 25 -2.14 2.71 4.35
N LEU A 26 -1.07 1.99 4.67
CA LEU A 26 -1.12 0.63 5.21
C LEU A 26 -0.34 0.54 6.51
N ASP A 27 -0.89 -0.20 7.47
CA ASP A 27 -0.17 -0.62 8.67
C ASP A 27 0.88 -1.66 8.28
N ILE A 28 2.11 -1.51 8.77
CA ILE A 28 3.20 -2.45 8.46
C ILE A 28 3.78 -3.07 9.72
N PRO A 29 4.17 -4.35 9.68
CA PRO A 29 4.96 -4.95 10.74
C PRO A 29 6.40 -4.43 10.68
N GLY A 30 6.90 -3.89 11.78
CA GLY A 30 8.29 -3.41 11.87
C GLY A 30 8.49 -1.99 11.37
N ASP A 31 9.69 -1.72 10.86
CA ASP A 31 10.17 -0.35 10.59
C ASP A 31 10.23 0.05 9.12
N ASP A 32 10.12 -0.92 8.21
CA ASP A 32 10.18 -0.74 6.76
C ASP A 32 9.48 -1.91 6.05
N ILE A 33 9.21 -1.75 4.76
CA ILE A 33 8.60 -2.76 3.88
C ILE A 33 9.11 -2.54 2.46
N SER A 34 9.29 -3.57 1.64
CA SER A 34 9.71 -3.36 0.24
C SER A 34 8.53 -2.94 -0.66
N ASP A 35 8.81 -2.30 -1.80
CA ASP A 35 7.78 -1.91 -2.77
C ASP A 35 7.10 -3.14 -3.38
N ARG A 36 7.84 -4.25 -3.49
CA ARG A 36 7.31 -5.54 -3.95
C ARG A 36 6.30 -6.09 -2.94
N ASP A 37 6.65 -6.10 -1.65
CA ASP A 37 5.74 -6.60 -0.61
C ASP A 37 4.49 -5.71 -0.52
N LEU A 38 4.62 -4.39 -0.72
CA LEU A 38 3.47 -3.49 -0.80
C LEU A 38 2.58 -3.80 -1.98
N ALA A 39 3.15 -4.00 -3.17
CA ALA A 39 2.40 -4.39 -4.35
C ALA A 39 1.65 -5.72 -4.12
N ASP A 40 2.33 -6.71 -3.56
CA ASP A 40 1.75 -8.03 -3.26
C ASP A 40 0.59 -7.92 -2.25
N TYR A 41 0.74 -7.08 -1.21
CA TYR A 41 -0.34 -6.83 -0.24
C TYR A 41 -1.55 -6.16 -0.86
N ILE A 42 -1.38 -5.11 -1.68
CA ILE A 42 -2.50 -4.43 -2.32
C ILE A 42 -3.28 -5.40 -3.21
N VAL A 43 -2.56 -6.17 -4.03
CA VAL A 43 -3.18 -7.14 -4.96
C VAL A 43 -3.95 -8.21 -4.18
N ALA A 44 -3.36 -8.74 -3.11
CA ALA A 44 -3.97 -9.78 -2.28
C ALA A 44 -5.19 -9.27 -1.51
N ASP A 45 -5.08 -8.15 -0.79
CA ASP A 45 -6.14 -7.62 0.07
C ASP A 45 -7.34 -7.11 -0.74
N MET A 46 -7.08 -6.42 -1.87
CA MET A 46 -8.13 -5.95 -2.76
C MET A 46 -8.66 -7.05 -3.70
N ARG A 47 -8.06 -8.26 -3.66
CA ARG A 47 -8.43 -9.42 -4.47
C ARG A 47 -8.44 -9.12 -5.97
N LEU A 48 -7.45 -8.38 -6.43
CA LEU A 48 -7.35 -7.96 -7.81
C LEU A 48 -6.96 -9.13 -8.70
N LEU A 49 -7.60 -9.24 -9.86
CA LEU A 49 -7.31 -10.25 -10.88
C LEU A 49 -6.68 -9.60 -12.09
N MET A 50 -5.93 -10.39 -12.88
CA MET A 50 -5.32 -9.94 -14.14
C MET A 50 -4.35 -8.76 -13.97
N VAL A 51 -3.70 -8.64 -12.81
CA VAL A 51 -2.68 -7.61 -12.56
C VAL A 51 -1.48 -7.85 -13.47
N GLY A 52 -1.06 -6.82 -14.18
CA GLY A 52 0.14 -6.82 -15.02
C GLY A 52 1.30 -6.18 -14.29
N GLU A 53 1.40 -4.86 -14.38
CA GLU A 53 2.46 -4.08 -13.74
C GLU A 53 1.90 -3.32 -12.53
N VAL A 54 2.66 -3.34 -11.43
CA VAL A 54 2.40 -2.50 -10.24
C VAL A 54 3.61 -1.60 -10.04
N ARG A 55 3.35 -0.29 -9.90
CA ARG A 55 4.38 0.69 -9.57
C ARG A 55 3.99 1.42 -8.30
N ILE A 56 4.95 1.54 -7.38
CA ILE A 56 4.83 2.26 -6.12
C ILE A 56 5.63 3.56 -6.24
N PHE A 57 5.07 4.66 -5.74
CA PHE A 57 5.69 5.98 -5.76
C PHE A 57 5.45 6.71 -4.44
N ASN A 58 6.21 7.78 -4.21
CA ASN A 58 6.02 8.70 -3.06
C ASN A 58 5.91 7.98 -1.72
N LYS A 59 6.64 6.88 -1.57
CA LYS A 59 6.60 6.03 -0.38
C LYS A 59 7.32 6.69 0.80
N GLU A 60 6.63 6.72 1.93
CA GLU A 60 7.08 7.33 3.17
C GLU A 60 6.65 6.47 4.37
N ILE A 61 7.59 6.12 5.25
CA ILE A 61 7.26 5.49 6.53
C ILE A 61 6.88 6.57 7.53
N ILE A 62 5.64 6.52 8.02
CA ILE A 62 5.12 7.45 9.01
C ILE A 62 4.93 6.75 10.36
N SER A 63 5.29 7.47 11.43
CA SER A 63 5.03 7.03 12.80
C SER A 63 3.81 7.79 13.32
N GLU A 64 2.65 7.14 13.34
CA GLU A 64 1.43 7.73 13.87
C GLU A 64 1.10 7.12 15.24
N ALA A 65 0.87 7.96 16.26
CA ALA A 65 0.21 7.49 17.47
C ALA A 65 -1.23 7.09 17.13
N HIS A 66 -1.61 5.83 17.34
CA HIS A 66 -2.99 5.38 17.09
C HIS A 66 -4.00 6.28 17.82
N LYS A 67 -5.00 6.80 17.09
CA LYS A 67 -6.17 7.51 17.66
C LYS A 67 -7.14 6.59 18.41
N ARG A 68 -6.69 5.49 19.03
CA ARG A 68 -7.52 4.84 20.05
C ARG A 68 -7.23 5.56 21.37
N LYS A 69 -8.06 6.56 21.68
CA LYS A 69 -8.38 6.80 23.08
C LYS A 69 -9.11 5.55 23.56
N THR A 70 -8.42 4.70 24.32
CA THR A 70 -9.09 3.87 25.31
C THR A 70 -9.72 4.83 26.31
N GLU A 71 -11.05 4.89 26.32
CA GLU A 71 -11.79 5.25 27.52
C GLU A 71 -11.67 4.12 28.55
#